data_AF-A0A354H1Q7-F1
#
_entry.id   AF-A0A354H1Q7-F1
#
_cell.length_a   1.000
_cell.length_b   1.000
_cell.length_c   1.000
_cell.angle_alpha   90.00
_cell.angle_beta   90.00
_cell.angle_gamma   90.00
#
_symmetry.space_group_name_H-M   'P 1'
#
loop_
_entity.id
_entity.type
_entity.pdbx_description
1 polymer ?
#
loop_
_entity_poly.entity_id
_entity_poly.type
_entity_poly.pdbx_seq_one_letter_code
_entity_poly.pdbx_strand_id
1 'polypeptide(L)'
;MKTIEGRFADTLDKFGSNLNAQNASRVTSNFTGDFHQNDVSEVKRNLVNQISNTVNWRKNMQALASKAQEIYEVGPGRPLRDFFKTIGVACPSVTGLTAADKIFKASS
;
A
#
# COMPACT_ATOMS: atom_id res chain seq x y z
N MET A 1 -1.12 17.14 -10.54
CA MET A 1 0.23 16.61 -10.80
C MET A 1 0.45 16.10 -12.23
N LYS A 2 -0.52 16.20 -13.16
CA LYS A 2 -0.33 15.73 -14.56
C LYS A 2 0.91 16.28 -15.26
N THR A 3 1.31 17.50 -14.93
CA THR A 3 2.50 18.16 -15.48
C THR A 3 3.84 17.56 -15.03
N ILE A 4 3.85 16.69 -14.02
CA ILE A 4 5.08 16.05 -13.49
C ILE A 4 5.19 14.56 -13.81
N GLU A 5 4.18 13.95 -14.45
CA GLU A 5 4.19 12.52 -14.80
C GLU A 5 5.40 12.13 -15.63
N GLY A 6 5.69 12.89 -16.70
CA GLY A 6 6.85 12.64 -17.56
C GLY A 6 8.16 12.68 -16.78
N ARG A 7 8.38 13.73 -15.97
CA ARG A 7 9.59 13.85 -15.13
C ARG A 7 9.72 12.71 -14.13
N PHE A 8 8.61 12.25 -13.57
CA PHE A 8 8.61 11.14 -12.63
C PHE A 8 8.89 9.80 -13.35
N ALA A 9 8.32 9.60 -14.55
CA ALA A 9 8.63 8.45 -15.39
C ALA A 9 10.12 8.41 -15.75
N ASP A 10 10.69 9.54 -16.20
CA ASP A 10 12.12 9.66 -16.49
C ASP A 10 12.99 9.32 -15.27
N THR A 11 12.54 9.73 -14.08
CA THR A 11 13.22 9.41 -12.82
C THR A 11 13.15 7.92 -12.51
N LEU A 12 12.00 7.27 -12.70
CA LEU A 12 11.85 5.83 -12.54
C LEU A 12 12.66 5.03 -13.56
N ASP A 13 12.85 5.52 -14.76
CA ASP A 13 13.70 4.87 -15.75
C ASP A 13 15.18 5.05 -15.42
N LYS A 14 15.58 6.23 -14.96
CA LYS A 14 16.96 6.52 -14.57
C LYS A 14 17.40 5.76 -13.31
N PHE A 15 16.53 5.64 -12.30
CA PHE A 15 16.90 5.10 -10.99
C PHE A 15 16.23 3.76 -10.64
N GLY A 16 15.24 3.31 -11.42
CA GLY A 16 14.49 2.09 -11.16
C GLY A 16 15.03 0.84 -11.86
N SER A 17 16.27 0.85 -12.36
CA SER A 17 16.90 -0.31 -13.02
C SER A 17 17.00 -1.54 -12.11
N ASN A 18 17.06 -1.34 -10.80
CA ASN A 18 17.12 -2.40 -9.79
C ASN A 18 15.74 -2.79 -9.23
N LEU A 19 14.64 -2.29 -9.80
CA LEU A 19 13.30 -2.71 -9.39
C LEU A 19 13.12 -4.20 -9.71
N ASN A 20 12.85 -4.99 -8.68
CA ASN A 20 12.53 -6.41 -8.80
C ASN A 20 11.04 -6.62 -8.53
N ALA A 21 10.30 -7.09 -9.53
CA ALA A 21 8.85 -7.30 -9.43
C ALA A 21 8.46 -8.62 -8.74
N GLN A 22 9.41 -9.48 -8.36
CA GLN A 22 9.14 -10.82 -7.79
C GLN A 22 8.16 -10.78 -6.59
N ASN A 23 8.21 -9.71 -5.79
CA ASN A 23 7.33 -9.52 -4.64
C ASN A 23 6.21 -8.49 -4.86
N ALA A 24 6.05 -7.99 -6.08
CA ALA A 24 5.06 -6.95 -6.40
C ALA A 24 3.63 -7.42 -6.11
N SER A 25 3.31 -8.69 -6.34
CA SER A 25 2.00 -9.30 -6.04
C SER A 25 1.64 -9.35 -4.55
N ARG A 26 2.54 -8.93 -3.66
CA ARG A 26 2.30 -8.76 -2.21
C ARG A 26 1.95 -7.33 -1.83
N VAL A 27 2.01 -6.39 -2.77
CA VAL A 27 1.76 -4.95 -2.55
C VAL A 27 0.59 -4.52 -3.42
N THR A 28 -0.35 -3.77 -2.84
CA THR A 28 -1.46 -3.19 -3.60
C THR A 28 -1.07 -1.87 -4.24
N SER A 29 -1.55 -1.63 -5.45
CA SER A 29 -1.34 -0.40 -6.18
C SER A 29 -2.39 0.65 -5.78
N ASN A 30 -1.92 1.84 -5.41
CA ASN A 30 -2.81 2.97 -5.09
C ASN A 30 -3.69 3.40 -6.28
N PHE A 31 -3.22 3.16 -7.50
CA PHE A 31 -3.95 3.52 -8.71
C PHE A 31 -5.06 2.53 -9.05
N THR A 32 -4.74 1.24 -9.10
CA THR A 32 -5.70 0.16 -9.45
C THR A 32 -6.58 -0.25 -8.27
N GLY A 33 -6.08 -0.14 -7.04
CA GLY A 33 -6.74 -0.61 -5.83
C GLY A 33 -6.62 -2.12 -5.59
N ASP A 34 -5.75 -2.81 -6.34
CA ASP A 34 -5.51 -4.26 -6.25
C ASP A 34 -4.00 -4.55 -6.30
N PHE A 35 -3.61 -5.80 -6.05
CA PHE A 35 -2.22 -6.24 -6.09
C PHE A 35 -1.57 -5.99 -7.45
N HIS A 36 -0.31 -5.56 -7.43
CA HIS A 36 0.48 -5.45 -8.66
C HIS A 36 0.70 -6.81 -9.31
N GLN A 37 0.88 -6.85 -10.63
CA GLN A 37 1.45 -8.03 -11.28
C GLN A 37 2.96 -8.09 -11.05
N ASN A 38 3.53 -9.28 -11.25
CA ASN A 38 4.98 -9.48 -11.27
C ASN A 38 5.57 -8.96 -12.60
N ASP A 39 5.43 -7.66 -12.86
CA ASP A 39 5.89 -6.96 -14.05
C ASP A 39 6.40 -5.57 -13.67
N VAL A 40 7.70 -5.32 -13.91
CA VAL A 40 8.36 -4.04 -13.58
C VAL A 40 7.76 -2.88 -14.36
N SER A 41 7.43 -3.07 -15.64
CA SER A 41 6.86 -2.03 -16.49
C SER A 41 5.46 -1.65 -16.01
N GLU A 42 4.68 -2.64 -15.59
CA GLU A 42 3.33 -2.44 -15.03
C GLU A 42 3.39 -1.71 -13.69
N VAL A 43 4.33 -2.09 -12.81
CA VAL A 43 4.59 -1.39 -11.55
C VAL A 43 4.96 0.06 -11.81
N LYS A 44 5.93 0.35 -12.69
CA LYS A 44 6.32 1.73 -13.03
C LYS A 44 5.14 2.54 -13.56
N ARG A 45 4.35 1.97 -14.49
CA ARG A 45 3.14 2.61 -15.02
C ARG A 45 2.15 2.96 -13.90
N ASN A 46 1.90 2.04 -12.98
CA ASN A 46 1.00 2.28 -11.85
C ASN A 46 1.55 3.35 -10.89
N LEU A 47 2.87 3.38 -10.64
CA LEU A 47 3.52 4.42 -9.84
C LEU A 47 3.39 5.81 -10.49
N VAL A 48 3.53 5.92 -11.81
CA VAL A 48 3.31 7.20 -12.52
C VAL A 48 1.85 7.62 -12.44
N ASN A 49 0.92 6.70 -12.62
CA ASN A 49 -0.50 7.03 -12.52
C ASN A 49 -0.91 7.44 -11.09
N GLN A 50 -0.26 6.89 -10.05
CA GLN A 50 -0.64 7.17 -8.67
C GLN A 50 -0.49 8.65 -8.29
N ILE A 51 0.49 9.36 -8.87
CA ILE A 51 0.78 10.75 -8.46
C ILE A 51 -0.25 11.73 -9.03
N SER A 52 -0.99 11.35 -10.07
CA SER A 52 -1.97 12.24 -10.72
C SER A 52 -3.42 11.81 -10.55
N ASN A 53 -3.67 10.63 -10.01
CA ASN A 53 -5.00 10.07 -9.85
C ASN A 53 -5.33 9.87 -8.36
N THR A 54 -6.63 9.80 -8.06
CA THR A 54 -7.10 9.51 -6.71
C THR A 54 -6.68 8.11 -6.27
N VAL A 55 -6.24 7.98 -5.02
CA VAL A 55 -5.94 6.69 -4.40
C VAL A 55 -7.23 5.90 -4.20
N ASN A 56 -7.27 4.66 -4.69
CA ASN A 56 -8.42 3.75 -4.55
C ASN A 56 -8.46 3.08 -3.17
N TRP A 57 -8.60 3.89 -2.10
CA TRP A 57 -8.53 3.45 -0.71
C TRP A 57 -9.46 2.29 -0.38
N ARG A 58 -10.76 2.40 -0.71
CA ARG A 58 -11.74 1.34 -0.38
C ARG A 58 -11.39 0.00 -1.02
N LYS A 59 -10.97 0.01 -2.30
CA LYS A 59 -10.55 -1.21 -3.00
C LYS A 59 -9.28 -1.80 -2.38
N ASN A 60 -8.29 -0.96 -2.05
CA ASN A 60 -7.09 -1.40 -1.34
C ASN A 60 -7.43 -2.14 -0.03
N MET A 61 -8.31 -1.57 0.80
CA MET A 61 -8.70 -2.21 2.06
C MET A 61 -9.40 -3.55 1.83
N GLN A 62 -10.26 -3.64 0.83
CA GLN A 62 -10.94 -4.89 0.46
C GLN A 62 -9.96 -5.94 -0.08
N ALA A 63 -9.00 -5.55 -0.92
CA ALA A 63 -7.98 -6.44 -1.46
C ALA A 63 -7.05 -6.98 -0.38
N LEU A 64 -6.66 -6.14 0.59
CA LEU A 64 -5.84 -6.58 1.73
C LEU A 64 -6.64 -7.51 2.65
N ALA A 65 -7.87 -7.16 3.00
CA ALA A 65 -8.72 -7.95 3.89
C ALA A 65 -9.14 -9.31 3.29
N SER A 66 -9.13 -9.47 1.96
CA SER A 66 -9.42 -10.76 1.33
C SER A 66 -8.27 -11.75 1.40
N LYS A 67 -7.04 -11.30 1.69
CA LYS A 67 -5.83 -12.15 1.74
C LYS A 67 -5.17 -12.24 3.11
N ALA A 68 -5.48 -11.32 4.03
CA ALA A 68 -4.88 -11.26 5.35
C ALA A 68 -5.87 -11.69 6.43
N GLN A 69 -5.44 -12.58 7.33
CA GLN A 69 -6.20 -12.92 8.53
C GLN A 69 -6.22 -11.77 9.52
N GLU A 70 -5.10 -11.05 9.64
CA GLU A 70 -4.90 -9.95 10.58
C GLU A 70 -4.24 -8.78 9.85
N ILE A 71 -4.65 -7.56 10.20
CA ILE A 71 -4.18 -6.34 9.57
C ILE A 71 -3.73 -5.38 10.66
N TYR A 72 -2.53 -4.82 10.49
CA TYR A 72 -1.98 -3.82 11.38
C TYR A 72 -1.61 -2.57 10.60
N GLU A 73 -1.90 -1.40 11.15
CA GLU A 73 -1.41 -0.14 10.61
C GLU A 73 -0.17 0.29 11.39
N VAL A 74 0.94 0.49 10.69
CA VAL A 74 2.19 0.96 11.30
C VAL A 74 2.38 2.44 11.01
N GLY A 75 2.54 3.25 12.07
CA GLY A 75 2.82 4.68 11.94
C GLY A 75 2.00 5.58 12.88
N PRO A 76 2.39 6.85 13.07
CA PRO A 76 1.85 7.70 14.12
C PRO A 76 0.45 8.26 13.83
N GLY A 77 0.08 8.48 12.55
CA GLY A 77 -1.12 9.22 12.17
C GLY A 77 -2.43 8.42 12.15
N ARG A 78 -2.36 7.09 12.05
CA ARG A 78 -3.49 6.15 12.09
C ARG A 78 -4.67 6.37 11.09
N PRO A 79 -4.49 6.93 9.88
CA PRO A 79 -5.62 7.16 8.98
C PRO A 79 -6.21 5.87 8.38
N LEU A 80 -5.43 4.80 8.21
CA LEU A 80 -5.89 3.58 7.52
C LEU A 80 -6.85 2.75 8.36
N ARG A 81 -6.68 2.75 9.69
CA ARG A 81 -7.60 2.08 10.62
C ARG A 81 -9.05 2.50 10.37
N ASP A 82 -9.30 3.79 10.16
CA ASP A 82 -10.65 4.30 9.97
C ASP A 82 -11.22 3.89 8.61
N PHE A 83 -10.39 3.76 7.56
CA PHE A 83 -10.80 3.16 6.29
C PHE A 83 -11.19 1.68 6.44
N PHE A 84 -10.39 0.87 7.16
CA PHE A 84 -10.74 -0.52 7.45
C PHE A 84 -12.02 -0.66 8.27
N LYS A 85 -12.25 0.24 9.22
CA LYS A 85 -13.50 0.30 10.01
C LYS A 85 -14.73 0.44 9.11
N THR A 86 -14.65 1.18 7.99
CA THR A 86 -15.78 1.34 7.06
C THR A 86 -16.19 0.05 6.35
N ILE A 87 -15.31 -0.96 6.32
CA ILE A 87 -15.60 -2.29 5.75
C ILE A 87 -15.71 -3.37 6.82
N GLY A 88 -15.83 -2.98 8.10
CA GLY A 88 -16.01 -3.91 9.21
C GLY A 88 -14.76 -4.70 9.60
N VAL A 89 -13.56 -4.25 9.20
CA VAL A 89 -12.30 -4.96 9.45
C VAL A 89 -11.54 -4.28 10.58
N ALA A 90 -11.06 -5.06 11.55
CA ALA A 90 -10.20 -4.57 12.62
C ALA A 90 -8.79 -4.28 12.08
N CYS A 91 -8.22 -3.15 12.45
CA CYS A 91 -6.87 -2.75 12.07
C CYS A 91 -6.19 -2.03 13.25
N PRO A 92 -5.55 -2.76 14.19
CA PRO A 92 -4.85 -2.16 15.31
C PRO A 92 -3.67 -1.32 14.82
N SER A 93 -3.44 -0.17 15.48
CA SER A 93 -2.33 0.71 15.14
C SER A 93 -1.09 0.42 15.97
N VAL A 94 0.02 0.13 15.31
CA VAL A 94 1.35 -0.06 15.90
C VAL A 94 2.16 1.23 15.72
N THR A 95 2.23 2.06 16.75
CA THR A 95 2.94 3.36 16.70
C THR A 95 4.35 3.32 17.27
N GLY A 96 4.80 2.17 17.77
CA GLY A 96 6.10 1.98 18.40
C GLY A 96 6.18 0.65 19.14
N LEU A 97 7.35 0.33 19.69
CA LEU A 97 7.62 -0.97 20.33
C LEU A 97 6.66 -1.28 21.48
N THR A 98 6.38 -0.31 22.35
CA THR A 98 5.43 -0.49 23.46
C THR A 98 4.01 -0.82 23.00
N ALA A 99 3.58 -0.25 21.86
CA ALA A 99 2.27 -0.57 21.29
C ALA A 99 2.26 -1.97 20.68
N ALA A 100 3.31 -2.34 19.94
CA ALA A 100 3.49 -3.68 19.40
C ALA A 100 3.45 -4.73 20.52
N ASP A 101 4.24 -4.55 21.58
CA ASP A 101 4.29 -5.45 22.73
C ASP A 101 2.92 -5.72 23.33
N LYS A 102 2.11 -4.68 23.55
CA LYS A 102 0.76 -4.83 24.11
C LYS A 102 -0.16 -5.60 23.18
N ILE A 103 -0.09 -5.34 21.88
CA ILE A 103 -0.93 -6.00 20.87
C ILE A 103 -0.56 -7.48 20.79
N PHE A 104 0.72 -7.81 20.63
CA PHE A 104 1.14 -9.19 20.38
C PHE A 104 1.16 -10.06 21.65
N LYS A 105 1.38 -9.48 22.84
CA LYS A 105 1.25 -10.23 24.11
C LYS A 105 -0.19 -10.56 24.48
N ALA A 106 -1.16 -9.75 24.05
CA ALA A 106 -2.58 -10.01 24.29
C ALA A 106 -3.17 -11.08 23.34
N SER A 107 -2.45 -11.42 22.27
CA SER A 107 -2.82 -12.42 21.26
C SER A 107 -2.12 -13.78 21.46
N SER A 108 -1.29 -13.92 22.50
CA SER A 108 -0.57 -15.15 22.87
C SER A 108 -1.29 -15.87 24.01
#